data_AF-A0A1F9L6C6-F1
#
_entry.id   AF-A0A1F9L6C6-F1
#
_cell.length_a   1.000
_cell.length_b   1.000
_cell.length_c   1.000
_cell.angle_alpha   90.00
_cell.angle_beta   90.00
_cell.angle_gamma   90.00
#
_symmetry.space_group_name_H-M   'P 1'
#
loop_
_entity.id
_entity.type
_entity.pdbx_description
1 polymer ?
#
loop_
_entity_poly.entity_id
_entity_poly.type
_entity_poly.pdbx_seq_one_letter_code
_entity_poly.pdbx_strand_id
1 'polypeptide(L)'
;MVGVLETPVGTVPRVATVLAGRDRWGTLLVRLGFGRMRYTVEPGLYGVGAPNEDSPVLVTANYKLSFDHLRAALVGLDAWVLVLDTNGINVWCAAGKGAFGTAALCAQVAASRLAQLVRHRRLVVPQLGAPGIAAHAVKQQSGFAVVYGPVLARQLPEFLARGMQATPAMRRKTFLLAERAVLIPVELVIAGKWALLLALLLAGASGLFGPATFWENVREHGGWTLAGLGSGLLAGTVLTPLLLPMLPGRAFSLKGGVAGLLAALIFLAPFFSRSEGEGSALAALAWLLIISAVSSFFGMEFTGASTYTSLSGVKKEMRIAVPLQAAAGICGMLLLLWAKRVQ
;
A
#
# COMPACT_ATOMS: atom_id res chain seq x y z
N MET A 1 -13.49 -15.02 -16.59
CA MET A 1 -13.78 -16.45 -16.83
C MET A 1 -13.71 -16.70 -18.33
N VAL A 2 -13.27 -17.89 -18.72
CA VAL A 2 -13.19 -18.34 -20.13
C VAL A 2 -13.99 -19.62 -20.40
N GLY A 3 -14.61 -20.19 -19.36
CA GLY A 3 -15.43 -21.39 -19.46
C GLY A 3 -15.64 -22.02 -18.09
N VAL A 4 -16.14 -23.25 -18.08
CA VAL A 4 -16.28 -24.12 -16.91
C VAL A 4 -15.57 -25.44 -17.18
N LEU A 5 -15.13 -26.11 -16.12
CA LEU A 5 -14.57 -27.46 -16.13
C LEU A 5 -15.55 -28.39 -15.43
N GLU A 6 -15.86 -29.52 -16.05
CA GLU A 6 -16.59 -30.60 -15.40
C GLU A 6 -15.62 -31.39 -14.54
N THR A 7 -15.96 -31.55 -13.26
CA THR A 7 -15.11 -32.26 -12.30
C THR A 7 -15.95 -33.20 -11.43
N PRO A 8 -15.33 -34.17 -10.73
CA PRO A 8 -16.04 -35.03 -9.79
C PRO A 8 -16.77 -34.27 -8.66
N VAL A 9 -16.36 -33.02 -8.41
CA VAL A 9 -16.94 -32.15 -7.37
C VAL A 9 -17.89 -31.09 -7.95
N GLY A 10 -18.33 -31.26 -9.20
CA GLY A 10 -19.21 -30.35 -9.93
C GLY A 10 -18.46 -29.40 -10.86
N THR A 11 -19.16 -28.37 -11.32
CA THR A 11 -18.60 -27.40 -12.28
C THR A 11 -17.64 -26.43 -11.59
N VAL A 12 -16.41 -26.32 -12.10
CA VAL A 12 -15.40 -25.39 -11.59
C VAL A 12 -15.13 -24.31 -12.64
N PRO A 13 -15.22 -23.01 -12.31
CA PRO A 13 -14.94 -21.94 -13.27
C PRO A 13 -13.49 -21.97 -13.79
N ARG A 14 -13.32 -21.85 -15.10
CA ARG A 14 -12.02 -21.73 -15.76
C ARG A 14 -11.64 -20.27 -15.98
N VAL A 15 -10.40 -19.91 -15.68
CA VAL A 15 -9.89 -18.54 -15.80
C VAL A 15 -8.73 -18.43 -16.79
N ALA A 16 -8.69 -17.32 -17.52
CA ALA A 16 -7.59 -17.01 -18.43
C ALA A 16 -6.34 -16.58 -17.65
N THR A 17 -5.18 -16.95 -18.18
CA THR A 17 -3.88 -16.51 -17.68
C THR A 17 -3.49 -15.16 -18.27
N VAL A 18 -3.84 -14.90 -19.53
CA VAL A 18 -3.63 -13.60 -20.18
C VAL A 18 -4.64 -12.60 -19.62
N LEU A 19 -4.13 -11.49 -19.08
CA LEU A 19 -4.94 -10.39 -18.56
C LEU A 19 -5.58 -9.61 -19.71
N ALA A 20 -6.90 -9.46 -19.68
CA ALA A 20 -7.64 -8.67 -20.65
C ALA A 20 -7.44 -7.16 -20.41
N GLY A 21 -7.81 -6.33 -21.39
CA GLY A 21 -7.75 -4.86 -21.26
C GLY A 21 -8.46 -4.34 -20.02
N ARG A 22 -9.65 -4.89 -19.71
CA ARG A 22 -10.41 -4.57 -18.49
C ARG A 22 -9.65 -4.85 -17.19
N ASP A 23 -8.81 -5.89 -17.16
CA ASP A 23 -8.04 -6.25 -15.97
C ASP A 23 -6.90 -5.27 -15.74
N ARG A 24 -6.25 -4.84 -16.83
CA ARG A 24 -5.20 -3.80 -16.80
C ARG A 24 -5.78 -2.44 -16.42
N TRP A 25 -6.94 -2.08 -16.98
CA TRP A 25 -7.65 -0.86 -16.62
C TRP A 25 -8.09 -0.85 -15.15
N GLY A 26 -8.69 -1.95 -14.69
CA GLY A 26 -9.02 -2.12 -13.27
C GLY A 26 -7.80 -1.99 -12.36
N THR A 27 -6.67 -2.59 -12.76
CA THR A 27 -5.38 -2.45 -12.06
C THR A 27 -4.92 -1.01 -11.95
N LEU A 28 -5.03 -0.23 -13.03
CA LEU A 28 -4.68 1.19 -13.01
C LEU A 28 -5.60 1.97 -12.07
N LEU A 29 -6.91 1.77 -12.17
CA LEU A 29 -7.89 2.47 -11.32
C LEU A 29 -7.66 2.23 -9.84
N VAL A 30 -7.43 0.98 -9.41
CA VAL A 30 -7.18 0.69 -7.99
C VAL A 30 -5.83 1.21 -7.52
N ARG A 31 -4.83 1.31 -8.41
CA ARG A 31 -3.53 1.96 -8.13
C ARG A 31 -3.63 3.48 -8.07
N LEU A 32 -4.75 4.05 -8.52
CA LEU A 32 -5.14 5.44 -8.32
C LEU A 32 -6.17 5.59 -7.19
N GLY A 33 -6.48 4.51 -6.45
CA GLY A 33 -7.41 4.52 -5.32
C GLY A 33 -8.90 4.38 -5.66
N PHE A 34 -9.27 4.26 -6.94
CA PHE A 34 -10.67 4.09 -7.35
C PHE A 34 -11.12 2.64 -7.18
N GLY A 35 -12.22 2.43 -6.44
CA GLY A 35 -12.82 1.10 -6.28
C GLY A 35 -11.97 0.08 -5.52
N ARG A 36 -10.83 0.49 -4.94
CA ARG A 36 -9.84 -0.39 -4.29
C ARG A 36 -10.46 -1.33 -3.25
N MET A 37 -11.38 -0.83 -2.42
CA MET A 37 -12.02 -1.59 -1.34
C MET A 37 -13.05 -2.62 -1.83
N ARG A 38 -13.39 -2.62 -3.13
CA ARG A 38 -14.39 -3.52 -3.73
C ARG A 38 -13.80 -4.33 -4.89
N TYR A 39 -12.47 -4.29 -5.08
CA TYR A 39 -11.82 -4.95 -6.21
C TYR A 39 -11.50 -6.41 -5.88
N THR A 40 -12.53 -7.25 -5.94
CA THR A 40 -12.49 -8.65 -5.50
C THR A 40 -12.86 -9.63 -6.61
N VAL A 41 -12.52 -10.90 -6.35
CA VAL A 41 -13.06 -12.07 -7.07
C VAL A 41 -13.86 -12.90 -6.07
N GLU A 42 -14.77 -13.76 -6.54
CA GLU A 42 -15.52 -14.64 -5.65
C GLU A 42 -14.55 -15.67 -5.02
N PRO A 43 -14.58 -15.87 -3.69
CA PRO A 43 -13.86 -16.96 -3.04
C PRO A 43 -14.33 -18.31 -3.58
N GLY A 44 -13.41 -19.24 -3.81
CA GLY A 44 -13.75 -20.45 -4.53
C GLY A 44 -12.57 -21.21 -5.09
N LEU A 45 -12.89 -22.31 -5.77
CA LEU A 45 -11.93 -23.06 -6.56
C LEU A 45 -12.06 -22.63 -8.03
N TYR A 46 -10.92 -22.45 -8.69
CA TYR A 46 -10.83 -22.12 -10.10
C TYR A 46 -9.84 -23.03 -10.80
N GLY A 47 -10.06 -23.29 -12.08
CA GLY A 47 -9.11 -24.00 -12.94
C GLY A 47 -8.37 -23.06 -13.88
N VAL A 48 -7.08 -23.32 -14.08
CA VAL A 48 -6.26 -22.72 -15.12
C VAL A 48 -5.79 -23.82 -16.05
N GLY A 49 -5.90 -23.60 -17.37
CA GLY A 49 -5.58 -24.64 -18.36
C GLY A 49 -6.59 -25.79 -18.33
N ALA A 50 -6.11 -27.02 -18.40
CA ALA A 50 -6.85 -28.27 -18.25
C ALA A 50 -6.32 -29.07 -17.05
N PRO A 51 -6.54 -28.59 -15.81
CA PRO A 51 -5.99 -29.22 -14.62
C PRO A 51 -6.62 -30.60 -14.38
N ASN A 52 -5.77 -31.53 -13.95
CA ASN A 52 -6.10 -32.91 -13.61
C ASN A 52 -5.80 -33.20 -12.13
N GLU A 53 -5.88 -34.47 -11.74
CA GLU A 53 -5.68 -34.95 -10.37
C GLU A 53 -4.26 -34.80 -9.83
N ASP A 54 -3.27 -34.61 -10.70
CA ASP A 54 -1.86 -34.41 -10.36
C ASP A 54 -1.44 -32.93 -10.43
N SER A 55 -2.33 -32.06 -10.92
CA SER A 55 -2.07 -30.64 -11.10
C SER A 55 -1.94 -29.91 -9.77
N PRO A 56 -0.98 -28.98 -9.62
CA PRO A 56 -0.73 -28.30 -8.36
C PRO A 56 -1.92 -27.46 -7.92
N VAL A 57 -2.13 -27.39 -6.60
CA VAL A 57 -3.12 -26.50 -5.98
C VAL A 57 -2.42 -25.27 -5.42
N LEU A 58 -2.76 -24.11 -5.95
CA LEU A 58 -2.15 -22.81 -5.66
C LEU A 58 -3.13 -21.93 -4.88
N VAL A 59 -2.73 -21.45 -3.71
CA VAL A 59 -3.61 -20.68 -2.82
C VAL A 59 -3.38 -19.18 -3.00
N THR A 60 -4.46 -18.39 -3.05
CA THR A 60 -4.38 -16.93 -3.09
C THR A 60 -5.54 -16.25 -2.35
N ALA A 61 -5.45 -14.94 -2.22
CA ALA A 61 -6.47 -14.08 -1.61
C ALA A 61 -7.51 -13.64 -2.65
N ASN A 62 -8.73 -13.34 -2.22
CA ASN A 62 -9.79 -12.83 -3.10
C ASN A 62 -9.65 -11.36 -3.52
N TYR A 63 -8.58 -10.68 -3.11
CA TYR A 63 -8.22 -9.39 -3.71
C TYR A 63 -7.81 -9.59 -5.18
N LYS A 64 -8.54 -8.96 -6.11
CA LYS A 64 -8.41 -9.27 -7.55
C LYS A 64 -7.01 -9.01 -8.11
N LEU A 65 -6.23 -8.06 -7.57
CA LEU A 65 -4.82 -7.91 -7.97
C LEU A 65 -3.95 -9.10 -7.56
N SER A 66 -4.16 -9.66 -6.37
CA SER A 66 -3.44 -10.86 -5.92
C SER A 66 -3.78 -12.06 -6.79
N PHE A 67 -5.06 -12.21 -7.13
CA PHE A 67 -5.53 -13.22 -8.07
C PHE A 67 -4.97 -13.03 -9.48
N ASP A 68 -5.00 -11.81 -10.02
CA ASP A 68 -4.49 -11.49 -11.36
C ASP A 68 -2.98 -11.72 -11.47
N HIS A 69 -2.20 -11.37 -10.45
CA HIS A 69 -0.78 -11.67 -10.41
C HIS A 69 -0.50 -13.18 -10.39
N LEU A 70 -1.31 -13.97 -9.69
CA LEU A 70 -1.17 -15.42 -9.68
C LEU A 70 -1.49 -16.00 -11.07
N ARG A 71 -2.68 -15.74 -11.62
CA ARG A 71 -3.08 -16.34 -12.90
C ARG A 71 -2.19 -15.91 -14.07
N ALA A 72 -1.67 -14.69 -14.06
CA ALA A 72 -0.73 -14.21 -15.07
C ALA A 72 0.60 -14.99 -15.06
N ALA A 73 0.98 -15.57 -13.93
CA ALA A 73 2.18 -16.40 -13.82
C ALA A 73 1.97 -17.86 -14.26
N LEU A 74 0.75 -18.23 -14.64
CA LEU A 74 0.37 -19.62 -14.98
C LEU A 74 0.23 -19.86 -16.49
N VAL A 75 0.76 -18.97 -17.33
CA VAL A 75 0.75 -19.15 -18.78
C VAL A 75 1.44 -20.47 -19.14
N GLY A 76 0.74 -21.35 -19.85
CA GLY A 76 1.24 -22.66 -20.25
C GLY A 76 1.24 -23.72 -19.14
N LEU A 77 0.60 -23.46 -17.99
CA LEU A 77 0.49 -24.40 -16.89
C LEU A 77 -0.97 -24.80 -16.64
N ASP A 78 -1.14 -26.04 -16.22
CA ASP A 78 -2.41 -26.56 -15.71
C ASP A 78 -2.37 -26.57 -14.18
N ALA A 79 -3.31 -25.87 -13.53
CA ALA A 79 -3.31 -25.72 -12.08
C ALA A 79 -4.70 -25.46 -11.51
N TRP A 80 -4.90 -25.91 -10.28
CA TRP A 80 -6.03 -25.51 -9.45
C TRP A 80 -5.68 -24.26 -8.65
N VAL A 81 -6.56 -23.27 -8.64
CA VAL A 81 -6.39 -22.02 -7.90
C VAL A 81 -7.45 -21.95 -6.81
N LEU A 82 -7.02 -22.06 -5.56
CA LEU A 82 -7.86 -21.97 -4.38
C LEU A 82 -7.84 -20.54 -3.83
N VAL A 83 -8.96 -19.83 -3.95
CA VAL A 83 -9.11 -18.44 -3.54
C VAL A 83 -9.78 -18.39 -2.17
N LEU A 84 -9.07 -17.86 -1.17
CA LEU A 84 -9.60 -17.64 0.17
C LEU A 84 -10.38 -16.33 0.24
N ASP A 85 -11.45 -16.31 1.04
CA ASP A 85 -12.10 -15.05 1.38
C ASP A 85 -11.24 -14.25 2.35
N THR A 86 -10.75 -13.11 1.87
CA THR A 86 -9.90 -12.20 2.62
C THR A 86 -10.52 -10.80 2.72
N ASN A 87 -11.84 -10.67 2.47
CA ASN A 87 -12.55 -9.40 2.43
C ASN A 87 -11.90 -8.40 1.44
N GLY A 88 -11.35 -8.90 0.33
CA GLY A 88 -10.66 -8.07 -0.66
C GLY A 88 -9.31 -7.50 -0.20
N ILE A 89 -8.67 -8.12 0.79
CA ILE A 89 -7.33 -7.73 1.26
C ILE A 89 -6.27 -8.62 0.60
N ASN A 90 -5.12 -8.06 0.21
CA ASN A 90 -4.03 -8.85 -0.36
C ASN A 90 -3.50 -9.92 0.62
N VAL A 91 -2.79 -10.93 0.10
CA VAL A 91 -2.25 -12.06 0.87
C VAL A 91 -1.50 -11.64 2.15
N TRP A 92 -0.56 -10.69 2.04
CA TRP A 92 0.33 -10.36 3.16
C TRP A 92 -0.41 -9.63 4.28
N CYS A 93 -1.21 -8.62 3.92
CA CYS A 93 -2.02 -7.88 4.89
C CYS A 93 -3.11 -8.77 5.50
N ALA A 94 -3.72 -9.65 4.72
CA ALA A 94 -4.74 -10.58 5.19
C ALA A 94 -4.15 -11.66 6.12
N ALA A 95 -2.91 -12.11 5.87
CA ALA A 95 -2.23 -13.06 6.74
C ALA A 95 -1.92 -12.45 8.10
N GLY A 96 -1.40 -11.22 8.12
CA GLY A 96 -1.15 -10.48 9.36
C GLY A 96 -2.42 -10.17 10.17
N LYS A 97 -3.59 -10.14 9.53
CA LYS A 97 -4.91 -9.94 10.18
C LYS A 97 -5.66 -11.24 10.46
N GLY A 98 -5.13 -12.40 10.04
CA GLY A 98 -5.75 -13.71 10.25
C GLY A 98 -6.79 -14.15 9.19
N ALA A 99 -7.23 -13.25 8.29
CA ALA A 99 -8.20 -13.60 7.24
C ALA A 99 -7.60 -14.55 6.18
N PHE A 100 -6.31 -14.40 5.86
CA PHE A 100 -5.54 -15.41 5.12
C PHE A 100 -4.84 -16.33 6.13
N GLY A 101 -5.63 -17.15 6.82
CA GLY A 101 -5.17 -17.94 7.95
C GLY A 101 -5.47 -19.44 7.87
N THR A 102 -4.93 -20.21 8.80
CA THR A 102 -5.13 -21.68 8.91
C THR A 102 -6.61 -22.07 8.82
N ALA A 103 -7.48 -21.43 9.61
CA ALA A 103 -8.90 -21.77 9.66
C ALA A 103 -9.60 -21.49 8.31
N ALA A 104 -9.35 -20.32 7.71
CA ALA A 104 -9.89 -19.95 6.40
C ALA A 104 -9.43 -20.92 5.30
N LEU A 105 -8.14 -21.33 5.33
CA LEU A 105 -7.60 -22.30 4.39
C LEU A 105 -8.27 -23.67 4.55
N CYS A 106 -8.35 -24.20 5.78
CA CYS A 106 -8.99 -25.49 6.05
C CYS A 106 -10.47 -25.48 5.64
N ALA A 107 -11.20 -24.42 5.95
CA ALA A 107 -12.60 -24.26 5.56
C ALA A 107 -12.75 -24.26 4.03
N GLN A 108 -11.89 -23.53 3.31
CA GLN A 108 -11.96 -23.48 1.85
C GLN A 108 -11.58 -24.82 1.20
N VAL A 109 -10.62 -25.56 1.76
CA VAL A 109 -10.25 -26.91 1.31
C VAL A 109 -11.44 -27.88 1.45
N ALA A 110 -12.15 -27.81 2.57
CA ALA A 110 -13.34 -28.63 2.81
C ALA A 110 -14.50 -28.23 1.86
N ALA A 111 -14.80 -26.93 1.77
CA ALA A 111 -15.89 -26.40 0.93
C ALA A 111 -15.68 -26.72 -0.57
N SER A 112 -14.44 -26.70 -1.04
CA SER A 112 -14.09 -27.06 -2.42
C SER A 112 -14.01 -28.56 -2.69
N ARG A 113 -14.20 -29.41 -1.66
CA ARG A 113 -14.07 -30.88 -1.75
C ARG A 113 -12.74 -31.31 -2.40
N LEU A 114 -11.68 -30.54 -2.18
CA LEU A 114 -10.40 -30.67 -2.90
C LEU A 114 -9.79 -32.08 -2.80
N ALA A 115 -10.05 -32.77 -1.69
CA ALA A 115 -9.66 -34.16 -1.44
C ALA A 115 -10.15 -35.17 -2.49
N GLN A 116 -11.25 -34.87 -3.19
CA GLN A 116 -11.85 -35.70 -4.23
C GLN A 116 -11.35 -35.32 -5.64
N LEU A 117 -10.65 -34.18 -5.75
CA LEU A 117 -10.24 -33.61 -7.04
C LEU A 117 -8.77 -33.87 -7.35
N VAL A 118 -7.90 -33.89 -6.34
CA VAL A 118 -6.47 -34.13 -6.50
C VAL A 118 -6.04 -35.37 -5.71
N ARG A 119 -5.19 -36.20 -6.33
CA ARG A 119 -4.62 -37.40 -5.70
C ARG A 119 -3.60 -37.05 -4.63
N HIS A 120 -2.85 -35.98 -4.83
CA HIS A 120 -1.88 -35.50 -3.86
C HIS A 120 -2.56 -34.70 -2.74
N ARG A 121 -1.94 -34.66 -1.56
CA ARG A 121 -2.40 -33.84 -0.42
C ARG A 121 -1.42 -32.70 -0.16
N ARG A 122 -1.28 -31.80 -1.13
CA ARG A 122 -0.31 -30.68 -1.09
C ARG A 122 -0.95 -29.38 -1.56
N LEU A 123 -0.69 -28.29 -0.83
CA LEU A 123 -1.13 -26.93 -1.14
C LEU A 123 0.10 -26.02 -1.25
N VAL A 124 0.22 -25.28 -2.34
CA VAL A 124 1.25 -24.25 -2.48
C VAL A 124 0.67 -22.92 -2.03
N VAL A 125 1.20 -22.39 -0.92
CA VAL A 125 0.79 -21.08 -0.38
C VAL A 125 1.89 -20.04 -0.65
N PRO A 126 1.55 -18.74 -0.82
CA PRO A 126 2.56 -17.72 -1.03
C PRO A 126 3.44 -17.54 0.21
N GLN A 127 4.72 -17.20 0.04
CA GLN A 127 5.67 -17.04 1.15
C GLN A 127 5.19 -16.04 2.21
N LEU A 128 4.55 -14.95 1.80
CA LEU A 128 4.04 -13.89 2.69
C LEU A 128 2.72 -14.26 3.40
N GLY A 129 2.18 -15.46 3.16
CA GLY A 129 1.07 -16.04 3.92
C GLY A 129 1.50 -16.70 5.23
N ALA A 130 2.79 -16.94 5.42
CA ALA A 130 3.34 -17.65 6.59
C ALA A 130 2.92 -17.07 7.96
N PRO A 131 2.78 -15.73 8.16
CA PRO A 131 2.32 -15.20 9.43
C PRO A 131 0.90 -15.62 9.85
N GLY A 132 0.04 -15.99 8.88
CA GLY A 132 -1.35 -16.40 9.15
C GLY A 132 -1.57 -17.91 9.10
N ILE A 133 -0.68 -18.66 8.44
CA ILE A 133 -0.87 -20.10 8.17
C ILE A 133 0.13 -20.93 8.97
N ALA A 134 -0.39 -21.76 9.87
CA ALA A 134 0.37 -22.77 10.57
C ALA A 134 0.34 -24.09 9.80
N ALA A 135 1.40 -24.40 9.06
CA ALA A 135 1.50 -25.59 8.19
C ALA A 135 1.16 -26.91 8.91
N HIS A 136 1.63 -27.08 10.15
CA HIS A 136 1.34 -28.27 10.95
C HIS A 136 -0.16 -28.38 11.30
N ALA A 137 -0.81 -27.26 11.65
CA ALA A 137 -2.23 -27.23 11.98
C ALA A 137 -3.09 -27.49 10.73
N VAL A 138 -2.70 -26.96 9.56
CA VAL A 138 -3.37 -27.29 8.29
C VAL A 138 -3.28 -28.79 8.00
N LYS A 139 -2.10 -29.39 8.19
CA LYS A 139 -1.90 -30.84 7.98
C LYS A 139 -2.76 -31.67 8.92
N GLN A 140 -2.85 -31.29 10.20
CA GLN A 140 -3.68 -31.98 11.19
C GLN A 140 -5.18 -31.86 10.88
N GLN A 141 -5.66 -30.68 10.49
CA GLN A 141 -7.09 -30.42 10.31
C GLN A 141 -7.63 -30.86 8.94
N SER A 142 -6.84 -30.70 7.88
CA SER A 142 -7.30 -30.94 6.49
C SER A 142 -6.67 -32.18 5.84
N GLY A 143 -5.59 -32.71 6.43
CA GLY A 143 -4.76 -33.75 5.81
C GLY A 143 -3.82 -33.25 4.71
N PHE A 144 -3.93 -31.98 4.28
CA PHE A 144 -3.05 -31.39 3.26
C PHE A 144 -1.75 -30.83 3.86
N ALA A 145 -0.63 -31.15 3.24
CA ALA A 145 0.66 -30.53 3.55
C ALA A 145 0.76 -29.16 2.86
N VAL A 146 1.28 -28.17 3.58
CA VAL A 146 1.51 -26.83 3.05
C VAL A 146 2.97 -26.71 2.59
N VAL A 147 3.16 -26.25 1.36
CA VAL A 147 4.46 -25.88 0.80
C VAL A 147 4.46 -24.37 0.56
N TYR A 148 5.46 -23.68 1.11
CA TYR A 148 5.64 -22.25 0.88
C TYR A 148 6.31 -22.02 -0.47
N GLY A 149 5.55 -21.46 -1.41
CA GLY A 149 6.02 -21.00 -2.72
C GLY A 149 6.78 -19.67 -2.63
N PRO A 150 7.11 -19.07 -3.79
CA PRO A 150 7.86 -17.81 -3.83
C PRO A 150 7.07 -16.61 -3.30
N VAL A 151 7.78 -15.53 -2.99
CA VAL A 151 7.18 -14.20 -2.70
C VAL A 151 6.51 -13.62 -3.95
N LEU A 152 7.12 -13.80 -5.12
CA LEU A 152 6.64 -13.25 -6.38
C LEU A 152 6.02 -14.35 -7.24
N ALA A 153 4.76 -14.17 -7.64
CA ALA A 153 4.04 -15.13 -8.47
C ALA A 153 4.78 -15.48 -9.78
N ARG A 154 5.49 -14.52 -10.41
CA ARG A 154 6.26 -14.76 -11.64
C ARG A 154 7.37 -15.82 -11.52
N GLN A 155 7.81 -16.13 -10.30
CA GLN A 155 8.82 -17.17 -10.04
C GLN A 155 8.19 -18.57 -9.86
N LEU A 156 6.86 -18.66 -9.90
CA LEU A 156 6.12 -19.90 -9.66
C LEU A 156 6.43 -20.99 -10.71
N PRO A 157 6.55 -20.70 -12.02
CA PRO A 157 6.94 -21.72 -12.99
C PRO A 157 8.29 -22.37 -12.67
N GLU A 158 9.32 -21.57 -12.36
CA GLU A 158 10.64 -22.07 -11.97
C GLU A 158 10.56 -22.88 -10.66
N PHE A 159 9.81 -22.39 -9.67
CA PHE A 159 9.60 -23.09 -8.41
C PHE A 159 8.96 -24.48 -8.62
N LEU A 160 7.94 -24.57 -9.47
CA LEU A 160 7.27 -25.83 -9.79
C LEU A 160 8.21 -26.78 -10.55
N ALA A 161 8.95 -26.28 -11.54
CA ALA A 161 9.94 -27.06 -12.30
C ALA A 161 11.06 -27.64 -11.40
N ARG A 162 11.38 -26.96 -10.30
CA ARG A 162 12.36 -27.41 -9.29
C ARG A 162 11.75 -28.34 -8.23
N GLY A 163 10.60 -28.94 -8.49
CA GLY A 163 9.94 -29.85 -7.54
C GLY A 163 9.45 -29.14 -6.28
N MET A 164 9.00 -27.88 -6.40
CA MET A 164 8.48 -27.06 -5.30
C MET A 164 9.52 -26.72 -4.22
N GLN A 165 10.78 -26.58 -4.62
CA GLN A 165 11.88 -26.15 -3.74
C GLN A 165 12.20 -24.66 -3.95
N ALA A 166 11.80 -23.81 -3.00
CA ALA A 166 12.03 -22.37 -3.07
C ALA A 166 13.50 -22.01 -2.76
N THR A 167 14.17 -21.36 -3.71
CA THR A 167 15.53 -20.83 -3.54
C THR A 167 15.55 -19.68 -2.53
N PRO A 168 16.71 -19.34 -1.93
CA PRO A 168 16.82 -18.19 -1.04
C PRO A 168 16.36 -16.87 -1.68
N ALA A 169 16.56 -16.70 -3.00
CA ALA A 169 16.12 -15.53 -3.75
C ALA A 169 14.59 -15.44 -3.84
N MET A 170 13.90 -16.56 -4.06
CA MET A 170 12.43 -16.63 -4.11
C MET A 170 11.76 -16.26 -2.78
N ARG A 171 12.51 -16.33 -1.68
CA ARG A 171 12.02 -16.03 -0.31
C ARG A 171 12.21 -14.56 0.09
N ARG A 172 12.90 -13.76 -0.73
CA ARG A 172 13.26 -12.37 -0.41
C ARG A 172 12.50 -11.38 -1.28
N LYS A 173 12.16 -10.23 -0.70
CA LYS A 173 11.67 -9.04 -1.42
C LYS A 173 12.78 -8.00 -1.44
N THR A 174 13.12 -7.48 -2.62
CA THR A 174 14.26 -6.57 -2.82
C THR A 174 13.99 -5.13 -2.41
N PHE A 175 12.71 -4.71 -2.45
CA PHE A 175 12.25 -3.37 -2.14
C PHE A 175 13.03 -2.25 -2.87
N LEU A 176 13.29 -2.46 -4.16
CA LEU A 176 13.99 -1.50 -5.02
C LEU A 176 13.16 -0.22 -5.24
N LEU A 177 13.78 0.80 -5.84
CA LEU A 177 13.15 2.10 -6.08
C LEU A 177 11.78 1.99 -6.77
N ALA A 178 11.69 1.19 -7.84
CA ALA A 178 10.43 0.97 -8.57
C ALA A 178 9.35 0.30 -7.70
N GLU A 179 9.74 -0.62 -6.81
CA GLU A 179 8.81 -1.29 -5.91
C GLU A 179 8.29 -0.35 -4.81
N ARG A 180 9.11 0.63 -4.41
CA ARG A 180 8.73 1.70 -3.47
C ARG A 180 7.85 2.75 -4.14
N ALA A 181 8.14 3.07 -5.40
CA ALA A 181 7.37 4.05 -6.18
C ALA A 181 5.95 3.60 -6.52
N VAL A 182 5.70 2.28 -6.53
CA VAL A 182 4.43 1.67 -6.91
C VAL A 182 3.22 2.20 -6.12
N LEU A 183 3.41 2.57 -4.85
CA LEU A 183 2.33 3.03 -3.98
C LEU A 183 2.09 4.54 -4.08
N ILE A 184 3.06 5.32 -4.58
CA ILE A 184 3.00 6.78 -4.66
C ILE A 184 1.69 7.30 -5.30
N PRO A 185 1.19 6.76 -6.43
CA PRO A 185 0.02 7.32 -7.08
C PRO A 185 -1.26 7.26 -6.23
N VAL A 186 -1.49 6.15 -5.51
CA VAL A 186 -2.68 6.03 -4.65
C VAL A 186 -2.55 6.91 -3.42
N GLU A 187 -1.35 7.02 -2.84
CA GLU A 187 -1.12 7.91 -1.70
C GLU A 187 -1.30 9.39 -2.09
N LEU A 188 -0.86 9.79 -3.29
CA LEU A 188 -1.10 11.13 -3.82
C LEU A 188 -2.60 11.44 -3.98
N VAL A 189 -3.40 10.50 -4.50
CA VAL A 189 -4.84 10.69 -4.65
C VAL A 189 -5.54 10.78 -3.29
N ILE A 190 -5.12 9.96 -2.32
CA ILE A 190 -5.69 10.00 -0.95
C ILE A 190 -5.29 11.30 -0.25
N ALA A 191 -3.99 11.64 -0.27
CA ALA A 191 -3.45 12.85 0.33
C ALA A 191 -4.03 14.12 -0.31
N GLY A 192 -4.20 14.14 -1.63
CA GLY A 192 -4.74 15.27 -2.38
C GLY A 192 -6.15 15.67 -1.94
N LYS A 193 -7.00 14.71 -1.55
CA LYS A 193 -8.35 14.99 -1.02
C LYS A 193 -8.28 15.81 0.27
N TRP A 194 -7.39 15.44 1.18
CA TRP A 194 -7.20 16.14 2.45
C TRP A 194 -6.42 17.45 2.29
N ALA A 195 -5.44 17.47 1.39
CA ALA A 195 -4.68 18.68 1.07
C ALA A 195 -5.56 19.75 0.44
N LEU A 196 -6.55 19.39 -0.39
CA LEU A 196 -7.52 20.33 -0.93
C LEU A 196 -8.34 20.99 0.20
N LEU A 197 -8.83 20.20 1.16
CA LEU A 197 -9.56 20.73 2.32
C LEU A 197 -8.70 21.68 3.15
N LEU A 198 -7.45 21.30 3.42
CA LEU A 198 -6.51 22.15 4.17
C LEU A 198 -6.16 23.43 3.40
N ALA A 199 -5.98 23.35 2.08
CA ALA A 199 -5.71 24.50 1.22
C ALA A 199 -6.89 25.48 1.23
N LEU A 200 -8.13 24.99 1.13
CA LEU A 200 -9.33 25.83 1.22
C LEU A 200 -9.44 26.51 2.58
N LEU A 201 -9.12 25.79 3.67
CA LEU A 201 -9.12 26.35 5.02
C LEU A 201 -8.07 27.45 5.19
N LEU A 202 -6.84 27.23 4.75
CA LEU A 202 -5.77 28.24 4.80
C LEU A 202 -6.04 29.43 3.88
N ALA A 203 -6.63 29.20 2.70
CA ALA A 203 -7.05 30.26 1.79
C ALA A 203 -8.18 31.11 2.42
N GLY A 204 -9.18 30.47 3.04
CA GLY A 204 -10.24 31.16 3.76
C GLY A 204 -9.70 31.99 4.94
N ALA A 205 -8.80 31.43 5.74
CA ALA A 205 -8.13 32.15 6.82
C ALA A 205 -7.29 33.32 6.27
N SER A 206 -6.56 33.11 5.18
CA SER A 206 -5.80 34.18 4.51
C SER A 206 -6.70 35.30 4.03
N GLY A 207 -7.85 34.98 3.46
CA GLY A 207 -8.82 35.96 2.98
C GLY A 207 -9.43 36.78 4.11
N LEU A 208 -9.77 36.15 5.24
CA LEU A 208 -10.43 36.80 6.38
C LEU A 208 -9.50 37.62 7.27
N PHE A 209 -8.23 37.21 7.41
CA PHE A 209 -7.28 37.80 8.35
C PHE A 209 -6.11 38.52 7.68
N GLY A 210 -6.12 38.64 6.34
CA GLY A 210 -5.11 39.40 5.61
C GLY A 210 -5.40 40.90 5.62
N PRO A 211 -4.40 41.73 5.27
CA PRO A 211 -4.49 43.18 5.32
C PRO A 211 -5.38 43.79 4.22
N ALA A 212 -5.61 43.05 3.12
CA ALA A 212 -6.41 43.51 1.98
C ALA A 212 -7.80 42.87 1.95
N THR A 213 -8.54 43.05 0.85
CA THR A 213 -9.84 42.39 0.67
C THR A 213 -9.67 40.87 0.49
N PHE A 214 -10.73 40.10 0.77
CA PHE A 214 -10.70 38.64 0.75
C PHE A 214 -10.09 38.06 -0.54
N TRP A 215 -10.55 38.53 -1.71
CA TRP A 215 -10.12 37.99 -3.00
C TRP A 215 -8.69 38.40 -3.38
N GLU A 216 -8.24 39.58 -2.97
CA GLU A 216 -6.85 40.03 -3.16
C GLU A 216 -5.89 39.18 -2.33
N ASN A 217 -6.21 39.00 -1.04
CA ASN A 217 -5.42 38.16 -0.14
C ASN A 217 -5.30 36.72 -0.66
N VAL A 218 -6.40 36.13 -1.14
CA VAL A 218 -6.41 34.77 -1.71
C VAL A 218 -5.61 34.71 -3.00
N ARG A 219 -5.73 35.71 -3.89
CA ARG A 219 -5.00 35.73 -5.17
C ARG A 219 -3.50 35.85 -4.97
N GLU A 220 -3.08 36.71 -4.05
CA GLU A 220 -1.67 36.99 -3.78
C GLU A 220 -0.98 35.86 -3.01
N HIS A 221 -1.62 35.36 -1.94
CA HIS A 221 -1.00 34.38 -1.03
C HIS A 221 -1.40 32.93 -1.31
N GLY A 222 -2.46 32.71 -2.10
CA GLY A 222 -2.99 31.38 -2.38
C GLY A 222 -2.01 30.51 -3.15
N GLY A 223 -1.32 31.06 -4.16
CA GLY A 223 -0.30 30.32 -4.91
C GLY A 223 0.86 29.82 -4.03
N TRP A 224 1.37 30.70 -3.16
CA TRP A 224 2.41 30.33 -2.20
C TRP A 224 1.93 29.28 -1.19
N THR A 225 0.69 29.42 -0.70
CA THR A 225 0.09 28.48 0.24
C THR A 225 -0.07 27.08 -0.37
N LEU A 226 -0.54 27.02 -1.62
CA LEU A 226 -0.64 25.78 -2.38
C LEU A 226 0.73 25.15 -2.64
N ALA A 227 1.73 25.95 -2.98
CA ALA A 227 3.09 25.47 -3.20
C ALA A 227 3.73 24.93 -1.90
N GLY A 228 3.50 25.58 -0.76
CA GLY A 228 3.98 25.11 0.54
C GLY A 228 3.32 23.81 0.98
N LEU A 229 1.99 23.71 0.90
CA LEU A 229 1.28 22.45 1.19
C LEU A 229 1.68 21.33 0.21
N GLY A 230 1.81 21.67 -1.07
CA GLY A 230 2.26 20.76 -2.12
C GLY A 230 3.66 20.22 -1.86
N SER A 231 4.59 21.04 -1.37
CA SER A 231 5.95 20.59 -1.05
C SER A 231 5.96 19.58 0.11
N GLY A 232 5.18 19.83 1.17
CA GLY A 232 5.04 18.89 2.28
C GLY A 232 4.39 17.57 1.85
N LEU A 233 3.35 17.64 1.04
CA LEU A 233 2.67 16.46 0.50
C LEU A 233 3.61 15.64 -0.40
N LEU A 234 4.31 16.28 -1.35
CA LEU A 234 5.27 15.60 -2.22
C LEU A 234 6.45 15.04 -1.43
N ALA A 235 6.93 15.74 -0.40
CA ALA A 235 7.99 15.23 0.46
C ALA A 235 7.57 13.95 1.20
N GLY A 236 6.38 13.94 1.80
CA GLY A 236 5.88 12.79 2.54
C GLY A 236 5.48 11.61 1.64
N THR A 237 4.80 11.89 0.53
CA THR A 237 4.24 10.85 -0.35
C THR A 237 5.17 10.38 -1.46
N VAL A 238 6.12 11.22 -1.90
CA VAL A 238 7.03 10.92 -3.02
C VAL A 238 8.46 10.78 -2.53
N LEU A 239 9.04 11.82 -1.91
CA LEU A 239 10.46 11.79 -1.54
C LEU A 239 10.76 10.74 -0.48
N THR A 240 9.89 10.61 0.53
CA THR A 240 10.07 9.67 1.65
C THR A 240 10.23 8.21 1.19
N PRO A 241 9.32 7.62 0.39
CA PRO A 241 9.51 6.25 -0.09
C PRO A 241 10.69 6.11 -1.07
N LEU A 242 10.98 7.11 -1.90
CA LEU A 242 12.10 7.06 -2.85
C LEU A 242 13.46 7.11 -2.17
N LEU A 243 13.59 7.91 -1.10
CA LEU A 243 14.81 8.09 -0.32
C LEU A 243 14.88 7.22 0.95
N LEU A 244 13.92 6.31 1.14
CA LEU A 244 13.74 5.53 2.37
C LEU A 244 15.04 4.91 2.98
N PRO A 245 15.95 4.31 2.19
CA PRO A 245 17.21 3.75 2.71
C PRO A 245 18.21 4.80 3.16
N MET A 246 18.14 6.02 2.60
CA MET A 246 19.07 7.12 2.88
C MET A 246 18.61 8.00 4.05
N LEU A 247 17.29 8.04 4.30
CA LEU A 247 16.73 8.84 5.39
C LEU A 247 17.09 8.23 6.76
N PRO A 248 17.50 9.04 7.74
CA PRO A 248 18.00 8.54 9.02
C PRO A 248 16.87 7.95 9.88
N GLY A 249 17.26 7.05 10.79
CA GLY A 249 16.37 6.44 11.78
C GLY A 249 15.48 5.32 11.25
N ARG A 250 14.68 4.75 12.16
CA ARG A 250 13.75 3.63 11.87
C ARG A 250 12.30 4.07 11.71
N ALA A 251 11.90 5.11 12.45
CA ALA A 251 10.55 5.66 12.45
C ALA A 251 10.25 6.36 11.11
N PHE A 252 9.07 6.08 10.54
CA PHE A 252 8.63 6.70 9.30
C PHE A 252 8.28 8.19 9.47
N SER A 253 7.76 8.58 10.64
CA SER A 253 7.57 9.96 11.06
C SER A 253 8.86 10.76 10.99
N LEU A 254 9.97 10.21 11.49
CA LEU A 254 11.28 10.87 11.42
C LEU A 254 11.77 10.97 9.98
N LYS A 255 11.71 9.87 9.21
CA LYS A 255 12.13 9.87 7.80
C LYS A 255 11.33 10.89 6.99
N GLY A 256 10.01 10.91 7.15
CA GLY A 256 9.12 11.88 6.51
C GLY A 256 9.38 13.31 6.99
N GLY A 257 9.67 13.51 8.27
CA GLY A 257 10.04 14.82 8.81
C GLY A 257 11.35 15.34 8.22
N VAL A 258 12.37 14.49 8.06
CA VAL A 258 13.64 14.86 7.43
C VAL A 258 13.45 15.20 5.95
N ALA A 259 12.69 14.39 5.20
CA ALA A 259 12.35 14.71 3.82
C ALA A 259 11.57 16.05 3.72
N GLY A 260 10.66 16.30 4.67
CA GLY A 260 9.90 17.53 4.78
C GLY A 260 10.77 18.74 5.08
N LEU A 261 11.72 18.61 6.01
CA LEU A 261 12.67 19.68 6.34
C LEU A 261 13.50 20.07 5.11
N LEU A 262 14.01 19.09 4.36
CA LEU A 262 14.73 19.36 3.11
C LEU A 262 13.85 20.08 2.08
N ALA A 263 12.61 19.63 1.90
CA ALA A 263 11.66 20.28 1.00
C ALA A 263 11.30 21.70 1.46
N ALA A 264 11.17 21.92 2.77
CA ALA A 264 10.91 23.24 3.35
C ALA A 264 12.05 24.21 3.10
N LEU A 265 13.29 23.78 3.27
CA LEU A 265 14.48 24.61 3.00
C LEU A 265 14.55 25.01 1.51
N ILE A 266 14.24 24.09 0.60
CA ILE A 266 14.18 24.38 -0.84
C ILE A 266 13.04 25.36 -1.14
N PHE A 267 11.85 25.12 -0.58
CA PHE A 267 10.69 25.99 -0.74
C PHE A 267 10.96 27.42 -0.24
N LEU A 268 11.70 27.57 0.87
CA LEU A 268 12.05 28.85 1.46
C LEU A 268 13.28 29.52 0.84
N ALA A 269 14.00 28.89 -0.07
CA ALA A 269 15.21 29.47 -0.69
C ALA A 269 14.96 30.87 -1.34
N PRO A 270 13.85 31.11 -2.07
CA PRO A 270 13.54 32.45 -2.60
C PRO A 270 13.26 33.48 -1.50
N PHE A 271 12.84 33.02 -0.32
CA PHE A 271 12.47 33.85 0.81
C PHE A 271 13.70 34.40 1.54
N PHE A 272 14.75 33.58 1.70
CA PHE A 272 16.02 33.98 2.32
C PHE A 272 16.79 35.06 1.55
N SER A 273 16.53 35.21 0.24
CA SER A 273 17.20 36.22 -0.60
C SER A 273 16.49 37.59 -0.64
N ARG A 274 15.28 37.69 -0.08
CA ARG A 274 14.43 38.90 -0.14
C ARG A 274 13.92 39.39 1.23
N SER A 275 14.29 38.71 2.30
CA SER A 275 13.69 38.89 3.63
C SER A 275 14.34 40.03 4.41
N GLU A 276 13.66 41.17 4.52
CA GLU A 276 13.91 42.17 5.57
C GLU A 276 12.67 42.27 6.48
N GLY A 277 12.84 42.08 7.80
CA GLY A 277 11.78 42.26 8.81
C GLY A 277 11.39 41.01 9.63
N GLU A 278 10.81 41.24 10.82
CA GLU A 278 10.45 40.19 11.79
C GLU A 278 9.29 39.29 11.33
N GLY A 279 8.28 39.85 10.66
CA GLY A 279 7.17 39.08 10.09
C GLY A 279 7.62 38.06 9.04
N SER A 280 8.73 38.35 8.34
CA SER A 280 9.35 37.44 7.38
C SER A 280 9.90 36.18 8.07
N ALA A 281 10.72 36.36 9.12
CA ALA A 281 11.29 35.24 9.86
C ALA A 281 10.22 34.33 10.50
N LEU A 282 9.13 34.93 11.02
CA LEU A 282 7.99 34.19 11.57
C LEU A 282 7.27 33.36 10.50
N ALA A 283 7.07 33.92 9.30
CA ALA A 283 6.47 33.19 8.17
C ALA A 283 7.37 32.03 7.69
N ALA A 284 8.69 32.22 7.65
CA ALA A 284 9.62 31.15 7.30
C ALA A 284 9.57 29.99 8.32
N LEU A 285 9.59 30.30 9.62
CA LEU A 285 9.45 29.31 10.68
C LEU A 285 8.10 28.58 10.60
N ALA A 286 7.01 29.31 10.34
CA ALA A 286 5.68 28.75 10.15
C ALA A 286 5.66 27.69 9.04
N TRP A 287 6.18 28.03 7.86
CA TRP A 287 6.25 27.11 6.72
C TRP A 287 7.17 25.91 6.98
N LEU A 288 8.30 26.12 7.66
CA LEU A 288 9.19 25.02 8.05
C LEU A 288 8.47 24.00 8.94
N LEU A 289 7.69 24.46 9.92
CA LEU A 289 6.90 23.59 10.79
C LEU A 289 5.77 22.88 10.05
N ILE A 290 5.00 23.60 9.24
CA ILE A 290 3.86 23.04 8.49
C ILE A 290 4.34 21.97 7.50
N ILE A 291 5.33 22.29 6.66
CA ILE A 291 5.85 21.37 5.63
C ILE A 291 6.43 20.11 6.27
N SER A 292 7.23 20.28 7.34
CA SER A 292 7.84 19.16 8.06
C SER A 292 6.79 18.28 8.74
N ALA A 293 5.76 18.88 9.37
CA ALA A 293 4.68 18.14 10.01
C ALA A 293 3.83 17.35 9.01
N VAL A 294 3.44 17.99 7.90
CA VAL A 294 2.66 17.37 6.82
C VAL A 294 3.44 16.20 6.20
N SER A 295 4.71 16.42 5.87
CA SER A 295 5.57 15.38 5.30
C SER A 295 5.81 14.23 6.29
N SER A 296 6.03 14.54 7.57
CA SER A 296 6.18 13.55 8.64
C SER A 296 4.93 12.68 8.78
N PHE A 297 3.74 13.28 8.72
CA PHE A 297 2.48 12.58 8.79
C PHE A 297 2.29 11.63 7.59
N PHE A 298 2.42 12.15 6.37
CA PHE A 298 2.27 11.32 5.16
C PHE A 298 3.37 10.25 5.00
N GLY A 299 4.56 10.49 5.55
CA GLY A 299 5.61 9.48 5.61
C GLY A 299 5.17 8.21 6.36
N MET A 300 4.31 8.33 7.39
CA MET A 300 3.82 7.19 8.16
C MET A 300 2.86 6.27 7.38
N GLU A 301 2.26 6.72 6.28
CA GLU A 301 1.38 5.88 5.45
C GLU A 301 2.14 4.69 4.83
N PHE A 302 3.46 4.81 4.65
CA PHE A 302 4.31 3.73 4.12
C PHE A 302 4.71 2.69 5.17
N THR A 303 4.32 2.85 6.43
CA THR A 303 4.59 1.86 7.49
C THR A 303 4.03 0.48 7.13
N GLY A 304 2.84 0.43 6.53
CA GLY A 304 2.19 -0.82 6.08
C GLY A 304 2.69 -1.38 4.75
N ALA A 305 3.59 -0.67 4.07
CA ALA A 305 4.13 -1.03 2.77
C ALA A 305 5.59 -1.51 2.83
N SER A 306 6.17 -1.59 4.03
CA SER A 306 7.58 -1.92 4.25
C SER A 306 7.76 -3.20 5.06
N THR A 307 8.87 -3.89 4.84
CA THR A 307 9.11 -5.25 5.37
C THR A 307 9.69 -5.31 6.77
N TYR A 308 9.93 -4.16 7.41
CA TYR A 308 10.67 -4.07 8.69
C TYR A 308 9.87 -3.41 9.83
N THR A 309 8.59 -3.11 9.60
CA THR A 309 7.69 -2.56 10.61
C THR A 309 6.89 -3.67 11.30
N SER A 310 6.43 -3.37 12.52
CA SER A 310 5.51 -4.22 13.28
C SER A 310 4.34 -3.39 13.78
N LEU A 311 3.18 -4.01 13.98
CA LEU A 311 1.98 -3.30 14.44
C LEU A 311 2.19 -2.61 15.78
N SER A 312 2.88 -3.26 16.72
CA SER A 312 3.21 -2.67 18.03
C SER A 312 4.18 -1.49 17.91
N GLY A 313 5.18 -1.59 17.03
CA GLY A 313 6.12 -0.51 16.75
C GLY A 313 5.42 0.72 16.15
N VAL A 314 4.56 0.50 15.15
CA VAL A 314 3.79 1.58 14.51
C VAL A 314 2.83 2.24 15.50
N LYS A 315 2.15 1.47 16.35
CA LYS A 315 1.29 2.03 17.41
C LYS A 315 2.07 2.92 18.38
N LYS A 316 3.29 2.50 18.78
CA LYS A 316 4.17 3.30 19.65
C LYS A 316 4.59 4.60 18.96
N GLU A 317 4.98 4.50 17.70
CA GLU A 317 5.37 5.64 16.88
C GLU A 317 4.23 6.65 16.75
N MET A 318 3.03 6.22 16.34
CA MET A 318 1.87 7.10 16.18
C MET A 318 1.48 7.82 17.48
N ARG A 319 1.55 7.14 18.63
CA ARG A 319 1.22 7.74 19.94
C ARG A 319 2.10 8.94 20.27
N ILE A 320 3.34 8.97 19.77
CA ILE A 320 4.29 10.05 20.02
C ILE A 320 4.27 11.06 18.86
N ALA A 321 4.33 10.57 17.63
CA ALA A 321 4.48 11.40 16.44
C ALA A 321 3.24 12.22 16.11
N VAL A 322 2.03 11.63 16.19
CA VAL A 322 0.79 12.32 15.77
C VAL A 322 0.52 13.57 16.62
N PRO A 323 0.62 13.55 17.97
CA PRO A 323 0.46 14.76 18.77
C PRO A 323 1.52 15.84 18.45
N LEU A 324 2.77 15.45 18.24
CA LEU A 324 3.85 16.38 17.90
C LEU A 324 3.66 17.01 16.51
N GLN A 325 3.23 16.23 15.53
CA GLN A 325 2.90 16.71 14.18
C GLN A 325 1.72 17.69 14.23
N ALA A 326 0.67 17.36 14.99
CA ALA A 326 -0.48 18.25 15.17
C ALA A 326 -0.07 19.56 15.86
N ALA A 327 0.71 19.49 16.94
CA ALA A 327 1.22 20.66 17.63
C ALA A 327 2.08 21.54 16.71
N ALA A 328 3.02 20.94 15.96
CA ALA A 328 3.86 21.66 15.00
C ALA A 328 3.02 22.33 13.89
N GLY A 329 2.01 21.63 13.35
CA GLY A 329 1.10 22.19 12.36
C GLY A 329 0.28 23.36 12.90
N ILE A 330 -0.29 23.23 14.10
CA ILE A 330 -1.07 24.29 14.76
C ILE A 330 -0.19 25.50 15.07
N CYS A 331 0.99 25.29 15.68
CA CYS A 331 1.93 26.35 15.95
C CYS A 331 2.35 27.07 14.66
N GLY A 332 2.60 26.32 13.59
CA GLY A 332 2.91 26.89 12.28
C GLY A 332 1.77 27.75 11.73
N MET A 333 0.51 27.30 11.82
CA MET A 333 -0.65 28.11 11.41
C MET A 333 -0.80 29.39 12.22
N LEU A 334 -0.63 29.32 13.55
CA LEU A 334 -0.69 30.49 14.43
C LEU A 334 0.43 31.48 14.12
N LEU A 335 1.66 31.00 13.90
CA LEU A 335 2.79 31.83 13.48
C LEU A 335 2.54 32.49 12.13
N LEU A 336 1.92 31.79 11.18
CA LEU A 336 1.59 32.37 9.86
C LEU A 336 0.54 33.48 9.98
N LEU A 337 -0.45 33.31 10.85
CA LEU A 337 -1.44 34.36 11.15
C LEU A 337 -0.82 35.55 11.87
N TRP A 338 0.11 35.29 12.78
CA TRP A 338 0.80 36.35 13.52
C TRP A 338 1.76 37.13 12.63
N ALA A 339 2.54 36.44 11.79
CA ALA A 339 3.43 37.04 10.81
C ALA A 339 2.73 38.10 9.95
N LYS A 340 1.50 37.79 9.51
CA LYS A 340 0.67 38.71 8.71
C LYS A 340 0.17 39.94 9.45
N ARG A 341 0.15 39.93 10.78
CA ARG A 341 -0.22 41.10 11.60
C ARG A 341 0.96 42.03 11.88
N VAL A 342 2.18 41.52 11.74
CA VAL A 342 3.44 42.24 12.05
C VAL A 342 4.13 42.72 10.75
N GLN A 343 3.64 42.30 9.59
CA GLN A 343 3.95 42.86 8.26
C GLN A 343 3.06 44.07 7.99
#